data_AF-A0A7W6GDL1-F1
#
_entry.id   AF-A0A7W6GDL1-F1
#
_cell.length_a   1.000
_cell.length_b   1.000
_cell.length_c   1.000
_cell.angle_alpha   90.00
_cell.angle_beta   90.00
_cell.angle_gamma   90.00
#
_symmetry.space_group_name_H-M   'P 1'
#
loop_
_entity.id
_entity.type
_entity.pdbx_description
1 polymer ?
#
loop_
_entity_poly.entity_id
_entity_poly.type
_entity_poly.pdbx_seq_one_letter_code
_entity_poly.pdbx_strand_id
1 'polypeptide(L)'
;MLRNRVQNGRAVPAGEDAAFPRRTAPASRITETMVAEARRLYEESELSQVEIALRVGLSRSSLGRLAARESWRRRSVERARAVSRIRCEVDRQISAVEAVFAGQDGLAAGEAAVHARTLASLVRSLRELQKYEAGPAIGAAEDDDADGAPADIDALRDALADRIARLRGEDA
;
A
#
# COMPACT_ATOMS: atom_id res chain seq x y z
N MET A 1 22.60 -46.99 -57.42
CA MET A 1 21.56 -45.94 -57.45
C MET A 1 21.43 -45.40 -56.02
N LEU A 2 22.05 -44.27 -55.69
CA LEU A 2 21.55 -42.88 -55.83
C LEU A 2 20.56 -42.47 -54.72
N ARG A 3 21.10 -41.67 -53.77
CA ARG A 3 20.56 -40.46 -53.07
C ARG A 3 19.14 -40.56 -52.46
N ASN A 4 18.85 -40.04 -51.26
CA ASN A 4 19.05 -38.63 -50.94
C ASN A 4 18.85 -38.36 -49.42
N ARG A 5 19.80 -37.59 -48.86
CA ARG A 5 19.88 -37.10 -47.49
C ARG A 5 19.52 -35.60 -47.56
N VAL A 6 18.48 -35.17 -46.86
CA VAL A 6 18.16 -33.75 -46.60
C VAL A 6 18.47 -33.55 -45.11
N GLN A 7 19.66 -33.11 -44.67
CA GLN A 7 20.19 -31.74 -44.67
C GLN A 7 19.15 -30.68 -44.26
N ASN A 8 19.05 -30.43 -42.95
CA ASN A 8 18.76 -29.10 -42.42
C ASN A 8 19.67 -28.85 -41.23
N GLY A 9 20.88 -28.37 -41.54
CA GLY A 9 21.76 -27.75 -40.56
C GLY A 9 21.25 -26.35 -40.28
N ARG A 10 20.80 -26.11 -39.04
CA ARG A 10 20.73 -24.77 -38.50
C ARG A 10 21.95 -24.60 -37.61
N ALA A 11 22.98 -23.98 -38.19
CA ALA A 11 24.13 -23.48 -37.45
C ALA A 11 23.61 -22.45 -36.44
N VAL A 12 23.76 -22.75 -35.15
CA VAL A 12 23.73 -21.74 -34.09
C VAL A 12 25.11 -21.09 -34.11
N PRO A 13 25.24 -19.77 -34.36
CA PRO A 13 26.54 -19.13 -34.29
C PRO A 13 27.02 -19.16 -32.84
N ALA A 14 28.10 -19.91 -32.62
CA ALA A 14 28.99 -19.70 -31.49
C ALA A 14 29.62 -18.31 -31.67
N GLY A 15 29.16 -17.34 -30.91
CA GLY A 15 29.65 -15.97 -30.97
C GLY A 15 29.13 -15.17 -29.79
N GLU A 16 30.09 -14.73 -28.98
CA GLU A 16 29.97 -13.73 -27.91
C GLU A 16 29.32 -14.20 -26.60
N ASP A 17 30.19 -14.76 -25.75
CA ASP A 17 30.29 -14.41 -24.33
C ASP A 17 30.18 -12.88 -24.15
N ALA A 18 28.97 -12.33 -24.28
CA ALA A 18 28.62 -11.05 -23.72
C ALA A 18 28.55 -11.26 -22.20
N ALA A 19 29.73 -11.29 -21.57
CA ALA A 19 29.88 -11.11 -20.15
C ALA A 19 29.22 -9.77 -19.79
N PHE A 20 27.94 -9.81 -19.43
CA PHE A 20 27.25 -8.66 -18.87
C PHE A 20 28.13 -8.17 -17.72
N PRO A 21 28.71 -6.97 -17.80
CA PRO A 21 29.51 -6.45 -16.71
C PRO A 21 28.54 -6.32 -15.54
N ARG A 22 28.61 -7.26 -14.60
CA ARG A 22 27.99 -7.09 -13.30
C ARG A 22 28.54 -5.77 -12.82
N ARG A 23 27.67 -4.74 -12.71
CA ARG A 23 28.04 -3.45 -12.12
C ARG A 23 28.57 -3.74 -10.72
N THR A 24 29.88 -3.95 -10.61
CA THR A 24 30.61 -3.97 -9.36
C THR A 24 30.72 -2.52 -8.94
N ALA A 25 29.60 -1.98 -8.46
CA ALA A 25 29.63 -0.78 -7.66
C ALA A 25 30.61 -1.05 -6.50
N PRO A 26 31.49 -0.10 -6.15
CA PRO A 26 32.38 -0.27 -5.03
C PRO A 26 31.55 -0.60 -3.79
N ALA A 27 31.91 -1.64 -3.06
CA ALA A 27 31.29 -1.95 -1.79
C ALA A 27 31.58 -0.78 -0.84
N SER A 28 30.67 0.19 -0.78
CA SER A 28 30.71 1.29 0.17
C SER A 28 30.87 0.65 1.55
N ARG A 29 32.04 0.84 2.18
CA ARG A 29 32.25 0.37 3.55
C ARG A 29 31.18 1.06 4.40
N ILE A 30 30.27 0.27 4.94
CA ILE A 30 29.21 0.78 5.82
C ILE A 30 29.91 1.35 7.05
N THR A 31 29.77 2.67 7.25
CA THR A 31 30.36 3.35 8.41
C THR A 31 29.38 3.32 9.59
N GLU A 32 29.90 3.43 10.80
CA GLU A 32 29.07 3.48 12.02
C GLU A 32 28.07 4.64 11.97
N THR A 33 28.49 5.80 11.45
CA THR A 33 27.60 6.97 11.27
C THR A 33 26.43 6.68 10.33
N MET A 34 26.66 5.93 9.25
CA MET A 34 25.59 5.50 8.34
C MET A 34 24.63 4.53 9.05
N VAL A 35 25.14 3.60 9.87
CA VAL A 35 24.31 2.67 10.64
C VAL A 35 23.44 3.42 11.64
N ALA A 36 24.00 4.38 12.37
CA ALA A 36 23.27 5.20 13.33
C ALA A 36 22.17 6.04 12.68
N GLU A 37 22.46 6.70 11.56
CA GLU A 37 21.46 7.50 10.82
C GLU A 37 20.38 6.60 10.21
N ALA A 38 20.76 5.46 9.63
CA ALA A 38 19.81 4.47 9.11
C ALA A 38 18.88 3.96 10.22
N ARG A 39 19.41 3.69 11.41
CA ARG A 39 18.62 3.26 12.57
C ARG A 39 17.63 4.35 12.98
N ARG A 40 18.08 5.59 13.15
CA ARG A 40 17.20 6.72 13.51
C ARG A 40 16.04 6.84 12.52
N LEU A 41 16.34 6.83 11.22
CA LEU A 41 15.30 6.91 10.18
C LEU A 41 14.38 5.68 10.19
N TYR A 42 14.91 4.49 10.43
CA TYR A 42 14.12 3.26 10.47
C TYR A 42 13.16 3.20 11.68
N GLU A 43 13.60 3.69 12.83
CA GLU A 43 12.84 3.66 14.08
C GLU A 43 11.91 4.86 14.23
N GLU A 44 12.24 6.04 13.69
CA GLU A 44 11.48 7.26 13.97
C GLU A 44 10.65 7.76 12.79
N SER A 45 11.02 7.43 11.54
CA SER A 45 10.34 7.94 10.35
C SER A 45 9.28 6.98 9.80
N GLU A 46 8.34 7.54 9.03
CA GLU A 46 7.36 6.77 8.25
C GLU A 46 7.86 6.44 6.83
N LEU A 47 9.13 6.74 6.52
CA LEU A 47 9.71 6.53 5.20
C LEU A 47 9.76 5.04 4.82
N SER A 48 9.70 4.76 3.53
CA SER A 48 9.91 3.42 3.00
C SER A 48 11.37 2.97 3.23
N GLN A 49 11.60 1.66 3.31
CA GLN A 49 12.96 1.11 3.40
C GLN A 49 13.83 1.51 2.21
N VAL A 50 13.23 1.73 1.04
CA VAL A 50 13.92 2.16 -0.18
C VAL A 50 14.42 3.59 -0.01
N GLU A 51 13.56 4.52 0.44
CA GLU A 51 13.94 5.91 0.65
C GLU A 51 14.97 6.07 1.76
N ILE A 52 14.82 5.34 2.87
CA ILE A 52 15.81 5.34 3.97
C ILE A 52 17.16 4.84 3.43
N ALA A 53 17.16 3.75 2.66
CA ALA A 53 18.38 3.19 2.08
C ALA A 53 19.04 4.18 1.11
N LEU A 54 18.27 4.80 0.22
CA LEU A 54 18.76 5.83 -0.72
C LEU A 54 19.35 7.03 0.02
N ARG A 55 18.66 7.53 1.06
CA ARG A 55 19.08 8.72 1.81
C ARG A 55 20.38 8.51 2.58
N VAL A 56 20.62 7.29 3.05
CA VAL A 56 21.84 6.94 3.79
C VAL A 56 22.95 6.41 2.86
N GLY A 57 22.65 6.17 1.58
CA GLY A 57 23.61 5.61 0.62
C GLY A 57 23.84 4.10 0.78
N LEU A 58 22.83 3.37 1.27
CA LEU A 58 22.83 1.92 1.42
C LEU A 58 21.92 1.26 0.36
N SER A 59 22.16 -0.02 0.07
CA SER A 59 21.17 -0.82 -0.65
C SER A 59 20.03 -1.23 0.28
N ARG A 60 18.81 -1.38 -0.26
CA ARG A 60 17.65 -1.90 0.50
C ARG A 60 17.98 -3.22 1.19
N SER A 61 18.67 -4.13 0.50
CA SER A 61 19.05 -5.44 1.04
C SER A 61 20.10 -5.36 2.16
N SER A 62 21.00 -4.38 2.11
CA SER A 62 21.94 -4.12 3.20
C SER A 62 21.23 -3.53 4.42
N LEU A 63 20.32 -2.57 4.21
CA LEU A 63 19.50 -2.01 5.28
C LEU A 63 18.65 -3.07 5.97
N GLY A 64 17.99 -3.96 5.20
CA GLY A 64 17.20 -5.06 5.74
C GLY A 64 18.00 -6.05 6.57
N ARG A 65 19.22 -6.40 6.12
CA ARG A 65 20.13 -7.28 6.89
C ARG A 65 20.62 -6.64 8.18
N LEU A 66 20.94 -5.34 8.15
CA LEU A 66 21.33 -4.59 9.36
C LEU A 66 20.18 -4.54 10.35
N ALA A 67 18.99 -4.13 9.90
CA ALA A 67 17.80 -4.07 10.75
C ALA A 67 17.47 -5.42 11.39
N ALA A 68 17.58 -6.52 10.64
CA ALA A 68 17.35 -7.87 11.18
C ALA A 68 18.43 -8.29 12.18
N ARG A 69 19.70 -8.06 11.89
CA ARG A 69 20.83 -8.42 12.76
C ARG A 69 20.80 -7.66 14.08
N GLU A 70 20.50 -6.37 14.01
CA GLU A 70 20.48 -5.46 15.16
C GLU A 70 19.08 -5.34 15.79
N SER A 71 18.11 -6.13 15.32
CA SER A 71 16.72 -6.17 15.82
C SER A 71 16.03 -4.80 15.87
N TRP A 72 16.23 -3.96 14.85
CA TRP A 72 15.63 -2.63 14.77
C TRP A 72 14.10 -2.71 14.66
N ARG A 73 13.42 -1.82 15.38
CA ARG A 73 11.95 -1.78 15.42
C ARG A 73 11.42 -0.70 14.50
N ARG A 74 10.52 -1.06 13.59
CA ARG A 74 9.94 -0.09 12.67
C ARG A 74 8.69 0.53 13.28
N ARG A 75 8.68 1.85 13.47
CA ARG A 75 7.53 2.58 14.00
C ARG A 75 6.25 2.35 13.22
N SER A 76 6.31 2.30 11.89
CA SER A 76 5.13 2.03 11.06
C SER A 76 4.52 0.66 11.34
N VAL A 77 5.34 -0.36 11.61
CA VAL A 77 4.87 -1.72 11.96
C VAL A 77 4.26 -1.76 13.36
N GLU A 78 4.88 -1.08 14.34
CA GLU A 78 4.33 -0.99 15.69
C GLU A 78 2.99 -0.24 15.72
N ARG A 79 2.90 0.85 14.95
CA ARG A 79 1.67 1.62 14.78
C ARG A 79 0.58 0.79 14.13
N ALA A 80 0.87 0.05 13.06
CA ALA A 80 -0.08 -0.87 12.44
C ALA A 80 -0.60 -1.90 13.45
N ARG A 81 0.28 -2.53 14.25
CA ARG A 81 -0.11 -3.47 15.32
C ARG A 81 -0.99 -2.81 16.37
N ALA A 82 -0.72 -1.56 16.75
CA ALA A 82 -1.54 -0.82 17.70
C ALA A 82 -2.95 -0.57 17.13
N VAL A 83 -3.04 -0.13 15.87
CA VAL A 83 -4.33 0.08 15.19
C VAL A 83 -5.11 -1.22 15.10
N SER A 84 -4.49 -2.34 14.68
CA SER A 84 -5.17 -3.63 14.61
C SER A 84 -5.72 -4.09 15.96
N ARG A 85 -4.99 -3.85 17.07
CA ARG A 85 -5.49 -4.16 18.42
C ARG A 85 -6.72 -3.33 18.79
N ILE A 86 -6.68 -2.03 18.52
CA ILE A 86 -7.81 -1.14 18.81
C ILE A 86 -9.02 -1.55 17.97
N ARG A 87 -8.82 -1.84 16.68
CA ARG A 87 -9.89 -2.29 15.79
C ARG A 87 -10.56 -3.57 16.29
N CYS A 88 -9.77 -4.57 16.68
CA CYS A 88 -10.30 -5.82 17.24
C CYS A 88 -11.17 -5.57 18.48
N GLU A 89 -10.74 -4.65 19.36
CA GLU A 89 -11.52 -4.29 20.55
C GLU A 89 -12.80 -3.54 20.19
N VAL A 90 -12.75 -2.62 19.23
CA VAL A 90 -13.95 -1.90 18.77
C VAL A 90 -14.95 -2.86 18.13
N ASP A 91 -14.50 -3.79 17.28
CA ASP A 91 -15.37 -4.80 16.65
C ASP A 91 -16.04 -5.71 17.70
N ARG A 92 -15.29 -6.06 18.76
CA ARG A 92 -15.85 -6.77 19.93
C ARG A 92 -16.93 -5.95 20.64
N GLN A 93 -16.71 -4.66 20.85
CA GLN A 93 -17.69 -3.78 21.50
C GLN A 93 -18.95 -3.60 20.66
N ILE A 94 -18.81 -3.46 19.34
CA ILE A 94 -19.95 -3.43 18.41
C ILE A 94 -20.76 -4.72 18.53
N SER A 95 -20.10 -5.88 18.47
CA SER A 95 -20.75 -7.18 18.61
C SER A 95 -21.50 -7.32 19.94
N ALA A 96 -20.91 -6.82 21.04
CA ALA A 96 -21.56 -6.84 22.35
C ALA A 96 -22.81 -5.96 22.40
N VAL A 97 -22.77 -4.77 21.77
CA VAL A 97 -23.94 -3.88 21.67
C VAL A 97 -25.03 -4.52 20.80
N GLU A 98 -24.65 -5.11 19.67
CA GLU A 98 -25.59 -5.82 18.78
C GLU A 98 -26.26 -7.01 19.47
N ALA A 99 -25.53 -7.76 20.30
CA ALA A 99 -26.11 -8.86 21.08
C ALA A 99 -27.15 -8.38 22.11
N VAL A 100 -26.94 -7.22 22.73
CA VAL A 100 -27.94 -6.59 23.63
C VAL A 100 -29.20 -6.24 22.83
N PHE A 101 -29.06 -5.70 21.62
CA PHE A 101 -30.20 -5.42 20.74
C PHE A 101 -30.95 -6.67 20.29
N ALA A 102 -30.25 -7.76 19.96
CA ALA A 102 -30.86 -9.01 19.48
C ALA A 102 -31.76 -9.70 20.52
N GLY A 103 -31.56 -9.39 21.82
CA GLY A 103 -32.33 -9.97 22.92
C GLY A 103 -33.50 -9.11 23.41
N GLN A 104 -33.73 -7.91 22.86
CA GLN A 104 -34.74 -6.98 23.38
C GLN A 104 -35.74 -6.54 22.30
N ASP A 105 -36.80 -7.33 22.13
CA ASP A 105 -38.04 -6.86 21.50
C ASP A 105 -38.72 -5.85 22.42
N GLY A 106 -38.82 -4.58 22.01
CA GLY A 106 -39.56 -3.54 22.72
C GLY A 106 -38.76 -2.61 23.64
N LEU A 107 -37.46 -2.41 23.37
CA LEU A 107 -36.66 -1.36 24.03
C LEU A 107 -37.40 -0.01 24.07
N ALA A 108 -37.40 0.64 25.23
CA ALA A 108 -37.89 2.01 25.33
C ALA A 108 -37.08 2.90 24.39
N ALA A 109 -37.75 3.82 23.68
CA ALA A 109 -37.12 4.66 22.64
C ALA A 109 -35.85 5.39 23.12
N GLY A 110 -35.76 5.72 24.42
CA GLY A 110 -34.58 6.33 25.03
C GLY A 110 -33.35 5.41 25.07
N GLU A 111 -33.52 4.12 25.38
CA GLU A 111 -32.42 3.14 25.45
C GLU A 111 -31.90 2.82 24.05
N ALA A 112 -32.79 2.59 23.09
CA ALA A 112 -32.41 2.44 21.68
C ALA A 112 -31.60 3.64 21.16
N ALA A 113 -31.99 4.87 21.53
CA ALA A 113 -31.27 6.08 21.14
C ALA A 113 -29.90 6.24 21.83
N VAL A 114 -29.71 5.73 23.04
CA VAL A 114 -28.40 5.71 23.72
C VAL A 114 -27.48 4.73 22.99
N HIS A 115 -27.95 3.53 22.71
CA HIS A 115 -27.16 2.51 22.02
C HIS A 115 -26.80 2.88 20.58
N ALA A 116 -27.72 3.50 19.82
CA ALA A 116 -27.43 4.02 18.48
C ALA A 116 -26.33 5.09 18.50
N ARG A 117 -26.30 5.96 19.52
CA ARG A 117 -25.23 6.96 19.71
C ARG A 117 -23.89 6.29 20.02
N THR A 118 -23.88 5.25 20.85
CA THR A 118 -22.66 4.46 21.13
C THR A 118 -22.12 3.83 19.85
N LEU A 119 -22.97 3.18 19.04
CA LEU A 119 -22.56 2.61 17.74
C LEU A 119 -22.01 3.68 16.79
N ALA A 120 -22.67 4.84 16.68
CA ALA A 120 -22.18 5.94 15.85
C ALA A 120 -20.79 6.44 16.29
N SER A 121 -20.52 6.48 17.60
CA SER A 121 -19.20 6.84 18.15
C SER A 121 -18.12 5.80 17.84
N LEU A 122 -18.45 4.50 17.93
CA LEU A 122 -17.54 3.41 17.60
C LEU A 122 -17.22 3.38 16.09
N VAL A 123 -18.22 3.52 15.22
CA VAL A 123 -18.03 3.62 13.76
C VAL A 123 -17.18 4.82 13.39
N ARG A 124 -17.36 5.96 14.07
CA ARG A 124 -16.49 7.13 13.90
C ARG A 124 -15.04 6.81 14.29
N SER A 125 -14.83 6.16 15.43
CA SER A 125 -13.50 5.73 15.87
C SER A 125 -12.83 4.80 14.84
N LEU A 126 -13.57 3.86 14.24
CA LEU A 126 -13.06 2.99 13.17
C LEU A 126 -12.64 3.79 11.92
N ARG A 127 -13.44 4.77 11.50
CA ARG A 127 -13.08 5.64 10.35
C ARG A 127 -11.81 6.45 10.63
N GLU A 128 -11.62 6.92 11.84
CA GLU A 128 -10.36 7.61 12.22
C GLU A 128 -9.16 6.65 12.19
N LEU A 129 -9.33 5.41 12.64
CA LEU A 129 -8.28 4.38 12.55
C LEU A 129 -7.94 4.01 11.10
N GLN A 130 -8.92 3.98 10.21
CA GLN A 130 -8.70 3.70 8.78
C GLN A 130 -7.80 4.75 8.11
N LYS A 131 -7.94 6.03 8.48
CA LYS A 131 -7.03 7.11 8.01
C LYS A 131 -5.58 6.85 8.39
N TYR A 132 -5.37 6.16 9.52
CA TYR A 132 -4.05 5.83 10.00
C TYR A 132 -3.47 4.58 9.32
N GLU A 133 -4.30 3.61 8.92
CA GLU A 133 -3.87 2.43 8.15
C GLU A 133 -3.44 2.77 6.71
N ALA A 134 -4.05 3.76 6.07
CA ALA A 134 -3.71 4.16 4.70
C ALA A 134 -2.27 4.70 4.55
N GLY A 135 -1.60 5.04 5.66
CA GLY A 135 -0.33 5.77 5.64
C GLY A 135 -0.48 7.14 4.94
N PRO A 136 0.54 8.03 5.00
CA PRO A 136 0.65 9.02 3.95
C PRO A 136 0.83 8.24 2.64
N ALA A 137 -0.06 8.41 1.67
CA ALA A 137 0.10 7.84 0.33
C ALA A 137 1.40 8.37 -0.28
N ILE A 138 2.51 7.68 -0.04
CA ILE A 138 3.82 8.00 -0.58
C ILE A 138 4.40 6.65 -1.01
N GLY A 139 4.27 6.33 -2.29
CA GLY A 139 4.74 5.08 -2.87
C GLY A 139 3.77 4.36 -3.82
N ALA A 140 2.82 5.06 -4.44
CA ALA A 140 2.47 4.69 -5.80
C ALA A 140 3.72 5.02 -6.63
N ALA A 141 4.56 4.03 -6.87
CA ALA A 141 5.56 4.09 -7.92
C ALA A 141 4.79 4.16 -9.24
N GLU A 142 4.47 5.38 -9.65
CA GLU A 142 4.29 5.75 -11.04
C GLU A 142 5.63 5.53 -11.74
N ASP A 143 5.78 4.32 -12.27
CA ASP A 143 6.61 4.00 -13.43
C ASP A 143 5.80 2.96 -14.21
N ASP A 144 4.72 3.42 -14.83
CA ASP A 144 4.28 2.88 -16.11
C ASP A 144 3.82 4.07 -16.95
N ASP A 145 4.58 4.35 -18.02
CA ASP A 145 4.23 5.27 -19.08
C ASP A 145 2.90 4.84 -19.71
N ALA A 146 1.78 5.29 -19.15
CA ALA A 146 0.47 5.26 -19.77
C ALA A 146 -0.34 6.48 -19.33
N ASP A 147 -0.32 7.47 -20.21
CA ASP A 147 -1.32 8.51 -20.41
C ASP A 147 -2.67 8.24 -19.71
N GLY A 148 -2.96 9.00 -18.66
CA GLY A 148 -4.12 8.76 -17.81
C GLY A 148 -4.25 9.78 -16.69
N ALA A 149 -4.16 11.06 -17.02
CA ALA A 149 -4.49 12.14 -16.09
C ALA A 149 -5.84 11.83 -15.39
N PRO A 150 -5.99 12.14 -14.09
CA PRO A 150 -7.27 11.96 -13.40
C PRO A 150 -8.33 12.72 -14.18
N ALA A 151 -9.38 12.00 -14.63
CA ALA A 151 -10.46 12.58 -15.41
C ALA A 151 -10.93 13.87 -14.73
N ASP A 152 -10.79 14.99 -15.43
CA ASP A 152 -11.21 16.29 -14.95
C ASP A 152 -12.67 16.18 -14.51
N ILE A 153 -12.89 16.33 -13.20
CA ILE A 153 -14.20 16.18 -12.58
C ILE A 153 -15.19 17.18 -13.20
N ASP A 154 -14.69 18.33 -13.66
CA ASP A 154 -15.50 19.31 -14.37
C ASP A 154 -15.93 18.79 -15.75
N ALA A 155 -15.04 18.12 -16.50
CA ALA A 155 -15.40 17.49 -17.78
C ALA A 155 -16.44 16.38 -17.62
N LEU A 156 -16.35 15.60 -16.54
CA LEU A 156 -17.32 14.55 -16.23
C LEU A 156 -18.68 15.14 -15.82
N ARG A 157 -18.66 16.29 -15.13
CA ARG A 157 -19.87 17.04 -14.76
C ARG A 157 -20.56 17.61 -16.00
N ASP A 158 -19.81 18.19 -16.92
CA ASP A 158 -20.36 18.82 -18.12
C ASP A 158 -20.97 17.76 -19.05
N ALA A 159 -20.29 16.62 -19.24
CA ALA A 159 -20.81 15.50 -20.02
C ALA A 159 -22.10 14.90 -19.42
N LEU A 160 -22.22 14.89 -18.08
CA LEU A 160 -23.44 14.43 -17.41
C LEU A 160 -24.58 15.44 -17.57
N ALA A 161 -24.29 16.74 -17.51
CA ALA A 161 -25.28 17.80 -17.73
C ALA A 161 -25.87 17.73 -19.15
N ASP A 162 -25.01 17.55 -20.16
CA ASP A 162 -25.44 17.40 -21.56
C ASP A 162 -26.31 16.16 -21.77
N ARG A 163 -25.98 15.06 -21.09
CA ARG A 163 -26.77 13.83 -21.16
C ARG A 163 -28.16 13.99 -20.54
N ILE A 164 -28.25 14.67 -19.39
CA ILE A 164 -29.53 14.93 -18.72
C ILE A 164 -30.40 15.88 -19.56
N ALA A 165 -29.81 16.91 -20.16
CA ALA A 165 -30.52 17.84 -21.04
C ALA A 165 -31.12 17.13 -22.26
N ARG A 166 -30.38 16.18 -22.85
CA ARG A 166 -30.83 15.40 -24.00
C ARG A 166 -32.03 14.51 -23.67
N LEU A 167 -31.98 13.78 -22.55
CA LEU A 167 -33.08 12.92 -22.11
C LEU A 167 -34.35 13.73 -21.80
N ARG A 168 -34.20 14.91 -21.20
CA ARG A 168 -35.34 15.80 -20.94
C ARG A 168 -35.94 16.43 -22.20
N GLY A 169 -35.19 16.49 -23.30
CA GLY A 169 -35.68 16.95 -24.60
C GLY A 169 -36.33 15.86 -25.43
N GLU A 170 -36.07 14.58 -25.14
CA GLU A 170 -36.68 13.42 -25.79
C GLU A 170 -38.04 13.04 -25.17
N ASP A 171 -38.33 13.51 -23.95
CA ASP A 171 -39.60 13.33 -23.23
C ASP A 171 -40.67 14.43 -23.52
N ALA A 172 -40.49 15.25 -24.58
CA ALA A 172 -41.37 16.36 -24.96
C ALA A 172 -42.06 16.17 -26.33
#